data_AF-A0A433EQ65-F1
#
_entry.id   AF-A0A433EQ65-F1
#
_cell.length_a   1.000
_cell.length_b   1.000
_cell.length_c   1.000
_cell.angle_alpha   90.00
_cell.angle_beta   90.00
_cell.angle_gamma   90.00
#
_symmetry.space_group_name_H-M   'P 1'
#
loop_
_entity.id
_entity.type
_entity.pdbx_description
1 polymer ?
#
loop_
_entity_poly.entity_id
_entity_poly.type
_entity_poly.pdbx_seq_one_letter_code
_entity_poly.pdbx_strand_id
1 'polypeptide(L)' 'MKLNNPKSNHTIDNAVISIFLKSRKNYGTRKIKVMLAQQNILLSRIKISKIMQRYIT' A
#
# COMPACT_ATOMS: atom_id res chain seq x y z
N MET A 1 -10.09 -15.73 -3.54
CA MET A 1 -9.60 -15.09 -4.78
C MET A 1 -8.10 -15.28 -4.86
N LYS A 2 -7.58 -15.91 -5.93
CA LYS A 2 -6.15 -16.18 -6.14
C LYS A 2 -5.45 -14.88 -6.57
N LEU A 3 -4.36 -14.50 -5.89
CA LEU A 3 -3.51 -13.38 -6.31
C LEU A 3 -2.24 -13.93 -6.96
N ASN A 4 -2.09 -13.70 -8.26
CA ASN A 4 -1.03 -14.24 -9.10
C ASN A 4 0.18 -13.30 -9.02
N ASN A 5 1.35 -13.84 -8.68
CA ASN A 5 2.53 -13.10 -8.23
C ASN A 5 3.66 -13.04 -9.29
N PRO A 6 4.06 -11.85 -9.79
CA PRO A 6 5.42 -11.63 -10.28
C PRO A 6 6.34 -11.06 -9.17
N LYS A 7 7.18 -11.95 -8.65
CA LYS A 7 8.10 -11.82 -7.50
C LYS A 7 9.06 -10.61 -7.59
N SER A 8 8.78 -9.54 -6.84
CA SER A 8 9.77 -8.62 -6.20
C SER A 8 9.13 -7.31 -5.70
N ASN A 9 8.15 -6.76 -6.41
CA ASN A 9 7.44 -5.52 -5.99
C ASN A 9 6.27 -5.75 -5.01
N HIS A 10 5.87 -7.01 -4.80
CA HIS A 10 4.69 -7.36 -4.00
C HIS A 10 4.81 -6.97 -2.53
N THR A 11 6.01 -6.90 -1.95
CA THR A 11 6.15 -6.60 -0.51
C THR A 11 5.68 -5.20 -0.17
N ILE A 12 6.03 -4.21 -0.99
CA ILE A 12 5.63 -2.81 -0.82
C ILE A 12 4.15 -2.63 -1.15
N ASP A 13 3.69 -3.21 -2.27
CA ASP A 13 2.31 -3.06 -2.70
C ASP A 13 1.36 -3.73 -1.70
N ASN A 14 1.72 -4.92 -1.20
CA ASN A 14 0.97 -5.61 -0.14
C ASN A 14 1.00 -4.84 1.18
N ALA A 15 2.11 -4.18 1.54
CA ALA A 15 2.15 -3.35 2.74
C ALA A 15 1.13 -2.19 2.62
N VAL A 16 1.12 -1.47 1.49
CA VAL A 16 0.14 -0.41 1.21
C VAL A 16 -1.30 -0.94 1.28
N ILE A 17 -1.59 -2.03 0.57
CA ILE A 17 -2.93 -2.62 0.50
C ILE A 17 -3.37 -3.12 1.89
N SER A 18 -2.48 -3.78 2.63
CA SER A 18 -2.78 -4.30 3.96
C SER A 18 -3.12 -3.19 4.95
N ILE A 19 -2.39 -2.07 4.94
CA ILE A 19 -2.68 -0.91 5.79
C ILE A 19 -4.04 -0.32 5.42
N PHE A 20 -4.31 -0.17 4.12
CA PHE A 20 -5.58 0.35 3.64
C PHE A 20 -6.76 -0.51 4.09
N LEU A 21 -6.67 -1.84 3.91
CA LEU A 21 -7.71 -2.78 4.32
C LEU A 21 -7.88 -2.85 5.84
N LYS A 22 -6.78 -2.91 6.60
CA LYS A 22 -6.80 -2.87 8.09
C LYS A 22 -7.44 -1.59 8.62
N SER A 23 -7.30 -0.47 7.91
CA SER A 23 -7.93 0.80 8.26
C SER A 23 -9.44 0.88 7.94
N ARG A 24 -10.04 -0.22 7.46
CA ARG A 24 -11.40 -0.25 6.89
C ARG A 24 -11.57 0.75 5.74
N LYS A 25 -10.54 0.86 4.90
CA LYS A 25 -10.51 1.76 3.72
C LYS A 25 -10.57 3.27 4.05
N ASN A 26 -10.34 3.65 5.31
CA ASN A 26 -10.44 5.06 5.75
C ASN A 26 -9.14 5.85 5.58
N TYR A 27 -8.01 5.17 5.32
CA TYR A 27 -6.71 5.82 5.23
C TYR A 27 -6.38 6.22 3.79
N GLY A 28 -6.25 7.53 3.58
CA GLY A 28 -5.63 8.06 2.36
C GLY A 28 -4.10 7.96 2.38
N THR A 29 -3.48 8.35 1.27
CA THR A 29 -2.02 8.26 1.04
C THR A 29 -1.17 8.89 2.15
N ARG A 30 -1.65 9.96 2.80
CA ARG A 30 -0.99 10.60 3.95
C ARG A 30 -0.87 9.66 5.15
N LYS A 31 -1.97 9.02 5.56
CA LYS A 31 -1.98 8.11 6.73
C LYS A 31 -1.23 6.81 6.44
N ILE A 32 -1.37 6.29 5.21
CA ILE A 32 -0.61 5.11 4.76
C ILE A 32 0.90 5.38 4.82
N LYS A 33 1.36 6.56 4.38
CA LYS A 33 2.78 6.94 4.46
C LYS A 33 3.32 6.89 5.89
N VAL A 34 2.55 7.38 6.88
CA VAL A 34 2.95 7.35 8.29
C VAL A 34 3.05 5.91 8.79
N MET A 35 2.06 5.07 8.49
CA MET A 35 2.07 3.65 8.87
C MET A 35 3.23 2.87 8.23
N LEU A 36 3.57 3.16 6.97
CA LEU A 36 4.72 2.57 6.31
C LEU A 36 6.05 3.01 6.93
N ALA A 37 6.17 4.29 7.30
CA ALA A 37 7.37 4.80 7.97
C ALA A 37 7.61 4.12 9.32
N GLN A 38 6.54 3.78 10.07
CA GLN A 38 6.64 2.99 11.30
C GLN A 38 7.17 1.56 11.06
N GLN A 39 7.05 1.04 9.84
CA GLN A 39 7.58 -0.25 9.41
C GLN A 39 8.96 -0.12 8.74
N ASN A 40 9.62 1.04 8.84
CA ASN A 40 10.86 1.38 8.14
C ASN A 40 10.75 1.34 6.60
N ILE A 41 9.53 1.48 6.06
CA ILE A 41 9.27 1.56 4.62
C ILE A 41 9.05 3.02 4.22
N LEU A 42 10.03 3.62 3.55
CA LEU A 42 9.93 5.00 3.07
C LEU A 42 9.39 5.06 1.64
N LEU A 43 8.19 5.63 1.48
CA LEU A 43 7.56 5.85 0.18
C LEU A 43 7.04 7.28 0.01
N SER A 44 7.03 7.74 -1.24
CA SER A 44 6.37 8.99 -1.62
C SER A 44 4.85 8.80 -1.69
N ARG A 45 4.09 9.86 -1.43
CA ARG A 45 2.61 9.81 -1.56
C ARG A 45 2.16 9.50 -2.99
N ILE A 46 2.92 9.94 -4.00
CA ILE A 46 2.64 9.66 -5.41
C ILE A 46 2.79 8.16 -5.70
N LYS A 47 3.84 7.51 -5.19
CA LYS A 47 4.03 6.06 -5.35
C LYS A 47 2.90 5.27 -4.68
N ILE A 48 2.50 5.66 -3.47
CA ILE A 48 1.34 5.07 -2.78
C ILE A 48 0.06 5.28 -3.61
N SER A 49 -0.16 6.47 -4.17
CA SER A 49 -1.31 6.76 -5.02
C SER A 49 -1.37 5.86 -6.26
N LYS A 50 -0.24 5.65 -6.94
CA LYS A 50 -0.15 4.75 -8.09
C LYS A 50 -0.46 3.30 -7.72
N ILE A 51 0.01 2.85 -6.55
CA ILE A 51 -0.30 1.51 -6.03
C ILE A 51 -1.79 1.40 -5.73
N MET A 52 -2.38 2.39 -5.08
CA MET A 52 -3.82 2.39 -4.80
C MET A 52 -4.65 2.39 -6.10
N GLN A 53 -4.28 3.19 -7.10
CA GLN A 53 -4.94 3.19 -8.41
C GLN A 53 -4.83 1.85 -9.15
N ARG A 54 -3.74 1.09 -8.95
CA ARG A 54 -3.53 -0.19 -9.61
C ARG A 54 -4.36 -1.33 -9.01
N TYR A 55 -4.71 -1.26 -7.72
CA TYR A 55 -5.26 -2.40 -6.98
C TYR A 55 -6.57 -2.14 -6.22
N ILE A 56 -6.93 -0.88 -5.98
CA ILE A 56 -8.09 -0.49 -5.16
C ILE A 56 -9.16 0.24 -5.98
N THR A 57 -8.75 0.97 -7.03
CA THR A 57 -9.64 1.63 -8.00
C THR A 57 -9.96 0.65 -9.12
#